data_AF-A0A257GYQ8-F1
#
_entry.id   AF-A0A257GYQ8-F1
#
_cell.length_a   1.000
_cell.length_b   1.000
_cell.length_c   1.000
_cell.angle_alpha   90.00
_cell.angle_beta   90.00
_cell.angle_gamma   90.00
#
_symmetry.space_group_name_H-M   'P 1'
#
loop_
_entity.id
_entity.type
_entity.pdbx_description
1 polymer ?
#
loop_
_entity_poly.entity_id
_entity_poly.type
_entity_poly.pdbx_seq_one_letter_code
_entity_poly.pdbx_strand_id
1 'polypeptide(L)' 'LFLTLKGKHSLMVVEHDMSFINTISDIVTVLCDGSVLAQGTLAQVQADERVIEVYLGR' A
#
# COMPACT_ATOMS: atom_id res chain seq x y z
N LEU A 1 -2.13 -16.07 -9.55
CA LEU A 1 -3.49 -15.53 -9.78
C LEU A 1 -3.49 -14.01 -9.97
N PHE A 2 -3.07 -13.20 -9.00
CA PHE A 2 -3.15 -11.73 -9.12
C PHE A 2 -2.39 -11.18 -10.34
N LEU A 3 -1.17 -11.68 -10.60
CA LEU A 3 -0.39 -11.30 -11.78
C LEU A 3 -1.05 -11.64 -13.12
N THR A 4 -1.87 -12.71 -13.19
CA THR A 4 -2.56 -13.09 -14.44
C THR A 4 -3.77 -12.19 -14.72
N LEU A 5 -4.26 -11.47 -13.70
CA LEU A 5 -5.38 -10.53 -13.82
C LEU A 5 -4.91 -9.09 -14.05
N LYS A 6 -3.65 -8.75 -13.71
CA LYS A 6 -3.07 -7.41 -13.90
C LYS A 6 -3.21 -6.97 -15.36
N GLY A 7 -3.71 -5.75 -15.56
CA GLY A 7 -3.92 -5.15 -16.89
C GLY A 7 -5.17 -5.61 -17.63
N LYS A 8 -5.92 -6.60 -17.11
CA LYS A 8 -7.20 -7.08 -17.70
C LYS A 8 -8.41 -6.76 -16.82
N HIS A 9 -8.20 -6.68 -15.51
CA HIS A 9 -9.24 -6.40 -14.52
C HIS A 9 -8.73 -5.35 -13.54
N SER A 10 -9.65 -4.58 -12.95
CA SER A 10 -9.33 -3.74 -11.81
C SER A 10 -9.29 -4.62 -10.56
N LEU A 11 -8.20 -4.52 -9.79
CA LEU A 11 -8.03 -5.25 -8.54
C LEU A 11 -7.96 -4.26 -7.37
N MET A 12 -8.71 -4.54 -6.32
CA MET A 12 -8.56 -3.90 -5.03
C MET A 12 -8.09 -4.96 -4.03
N VAL A 13 -6.96 -4.69 -3.38
CA VAL A 13 -6.37 -5.62 -2.42
C VAL A 13 -6.05 -4.84 -1.15
N VAL A 14 -6.41 -5.43 -0.01
CA VAL A 14 -6.10 -4.89 1.32
C VAL A 14 -5.24 -5.93 2.01
N GLU A 15 -3.97 -5.60 2.21
CA GLU A 15 -2.99 -6.48 2.82
C GLU A 15 -2.01 -5.69 3.68
N HIS A 16 -1.39 -6.39 4.64
CA HIS A 16 -0.40 -5.83 5.56
C HIS A 16 1.04 -6.24 5.20
N ASP A 17 1.20 -7.24 4.33
CA ASP A 17 2.51 -7.68 3.82
C ASP A 17 3.01 -6.75 2.70
N MET A 18 4.00 -5.92 3.02
CA MET A 18 4.60 -4.97 2.09
C MET A 18 5.36 -5.62 0.93
N SER A 19 5.90 -6.84 1.12
CA SER A 19 6.60 -7.57 0.06
C SER A 19 5.62 -8.05 -1.02
N PHE A 20 4.43 -8.47 -0.61
CA PHE A 20 3.35 -8.81 -1.51
C PHE A 20 2.83 -7.58 -2.24
N ILE A 21 2.53 -6.49 -1.53
CA ILE A 21 2.08 -5.21 -2.11
C ILE A 21 3.06 -4.70 -3.17
N ASN A 22 4.37 -4.78 -2.91
CA ASN A 22 5.41 -4.39 -3.86
C ASN A 22 5.33 -5.14 -5.20
N THR A 23 4.88 -6.40 -5.15
CA THR A 23 4.83 -7.27 -6.34
C THR A 23 3.64 -6.96 -7.24
N ILE A 24 2.56 -6.43 -6.68
CA ILE A 24 1.27 -6.30 -7.38
C ILE A 24 0.83 -4.86 -7.66
N SER A 25 1.26 -3.90 -6.85
CA SER A 25 0.68 -2.55 -6.85
C SER A 25 1.57 -1.52 -7.52
N ASP A 26 0.96 -0.65 -8.33
CA ASP A 26 1.62 0.51 -8.92
C ASP A 26 1.41 1.75 -8.03
N ILE A 27 0.30 1.79 -7.28
CA ILE A 27 -0.08 2.83 -6.31
C ILE A 27 -0.58 2.14 -5.05
N VAL A 28 -0.14 2.64 -3.89
CA VAL A 28 -0.50 2.19 -2.55
C VAL A 28 -1.17 3.34 -1.81
N THR A 29 -2.26 3.04 -1.10
CA THR A 29 -2.94 3.97 -0.20
C THR A 29 -2.88 3.42 1.22
N VAL A 30 -2.38 4.22 2.15
CA VAL A 30 -2.38 3.91 3.59
C VAL A 30 -3.54 4.63 4.24
N LEU A 31 -4.34 3.86 4.98
CA LEU A 31 -5.47 4.35 5.75
C LEU A 31 -5.12 4.33 7.25
N CYS A 32 -5.43 5.41 7.95
CA CYS A 32 -5.31 5.52 9.40
C CYS A 32 -6.55 6.23 9.96
N ASP A 33 -7.15 5.69 11.01
CA ASP A 33 -8.35 6.23 11.68
C ASP A 33 -9.50 6.61 10.71
N GLY A 34 -9.73 5.77 9.71
CA GLY A 34 -10.79 5.98 8.71
C GLY A 34 -10.49 7.08 7.67
N SER A 35 -9.26 7.61 7.64
CA SER A 35 -8.81 8.64 6.71
C SER A 35 -7.59 8.18 5.91
N VAL A 36 -7.37 8.78 4.73
CA VAL A 36 -6.16 8.53 3.94
C VAL A 36 -4.99 9.25 4.60
N LEU A 37 -4.01 8.48 5.06
CA LEU A 37 -2.77 8.98 5.65
C LEU A 37 -1.77 9.39 4.56
N ALA A 38 -1.54 8.47 3.60
CA ALA A 38 -0.59 8.64 2.52
C ALA A 38 -1.05 7.87 1.27
N GLN A 39 -0.70 8.36 0.09
CA GLN A 39 -0.92 7.67 -1.17
C GLN A 39 0.24 7.94 -2.13
N GLY A 40 0.76 6.89 -2.76
CA GLY A 40 1.90 7.00 -3.67
C GLY A 40 2.45 5.64 -4.08
N THR A 41 3.66 5.60 -4.64
CA THR A 41 4.36 4.33 -4.81
C THR A 41 4.72 3.74 -3.46
N LEU A 42 4.98 2.44 -3.40
CA LEU A 42 5.38 1.79 -2.15
C LEU A 42 6.61 2.47 -1.52
N ALA A 43 7.60 2.84 -2.33
CA ALA A 43 8.80 3.51 -1.84
C ALA A 43 8.50 4.90 -1.23
N GLN A 44 7.59 5.67 -1.85
CA GLN A 44 7.17 6.98 -1.32
C GLN A 44 6.44 6.82 0.01
N VAL A 45 5.53 5.86 0.09
CA VAL A 45 4.73 5.58 1.28
C VAL A 45 5.60 5.04 2.42
N GLN A 46 6.57 4.16 2.13
CA GLN A 46 7.50 3.64 3.13
C GLN A 46 8.47 4.70 3.68
N ALA A 47 8.78 5.72 2.87
CA ALA A 47 9.60 6.84 3.31
C ALA A 47 8.79 7.95 4.02
N ASP A 48 7.46 7.83 4.07
CA ASP A 48 6.61 8.80 4.75
C ASP A 48 6.72 8.63 6.26
N GLU A 49 7.28 9.64 6.94
CA GLU A 49 7.47 9.63 8.39
C GLU A 49 6.18 9.33 9.15
N ARG A 50 5.03 9.81 8.65
CA ARG A 50 3.72 9.58 9.29
C ARG A 50 3.31 8.11 9.22
N VAL A 51 3.64 7.43 8.12
CA VAL A 51 3.38 5.99 7.95
C VAL A 51 4.29 5.19 8.88
N ILE A 52 5.56 5.57 8.98
CA ILE A 52 6.55 4.95 9.87
C ILE A 52 6.09 5.07 11.33
N GLU A 53 5.65 6.25 11.76
CA GLU A 53 5.16 6.50 13.11
C GLU A 53 3.95 5.62 13.46
N VAL A 54 2.97 5.51 12.56
CA VAL A 54 1.77 4.69 12.77
C VAL A 54 2.09 3.18 12.79
N TYR A 55 3.03 2.71 11.96
CA TYR A 55 3.40 1.28 11.91
C TYR A 55 4.34 0.83 13.03
N LEU A 56 5.25 1.69 13.50
CA LEU A 56 6.24 1.33 14.54
C LEU A 56 5.78 1.68 15.96
N GLY A 57 4.65 2.34 16.10
CA GLY A 57 4.02 2.60 17.40
C GLY A 57 4.85 3.55 18.27
N ARG A 58 4.51 4.83 18.22
CA ARG A 58 4.55 5.66 19.42
C ARG A 58 3.13 6.02 19.81
#